data_AF-A0A8J4LP49-F1
#
_entry.id   AF-A0A8J4LP49-F1
#
_cell.length_a   1.000
_cell.length_b   1.000
_cell.length_c   1.000
_cell.angle_alpha   90.00
_cell.angle_beta   90.00
_cell.angle_gamma   90.00
#
_symmetry.space_group_name_H-M   'P 1'
#
loop_
_entity.id
_entity.type
_entity.pdbx_description
1 polymer ?
#
loop_
_entity_poly.entity_id
_entity_poly.type
_entity_poly.pdbx_seq_one_letter_code
_entity_poly.pdbx_strand_id
1 'polypeptide(L)'
;MFSYLSWYGMWHVMQQCGDERKKLLTFVVVGGRPTGVEVAAELYDMIECDLAKLYPNIVKDVSIQVVELMDHVLMDHVLSMYDMAISNYTAEQFKCAGSVRVCGPRVSP
;
A
#
# COMPACT_ATOMS: atom_id res chain seq x y z
N MET A 1 0.65 -2.53 31.70
CA MET A 1 0.44 -3.86 31.08
C MET A 1 0.23 -3.81 29.57
N PHE A 2 -0.24 -2.70 28.97
CA PHE A 2 -0.42 -2.54 27.51
C PHE A 2 0.87 -2.40 26.66
N SER A 3 2.03 -2.14 27.28
CA SER A 3 3.31 -1.95 26.57
C SER A 3 3.98 -3.28 26.13
N TYR A 4 3.84 -4.35 26.91
CA TYR A 4 4.51 -5.63 26.64
C TYR A 4 3.91 -6.39 25.44
N LEU A 5 2.58 -6.30 25.23
CA LEU A 5 1.89 -6.95 24.11
C LEU A 5 2.22 -6.32 22.76
N SER A 6 2.36 -4.99 22.70
CA SER A 6 2.81 -4.27 21.49
C SER A 6 4.25 -4.65 21.12
N TRP A 7 5.12 -4.78 22.13
CA TRP A 7 6.50 -5.19 21.91
C TRP A 7 6.60 -6.63 21.40
N TYR A 8 5.90 -7.60 22.00
CA TYR A 8 5.99 -9.00 21.58
C TYR A 8 5.65 -9.24 20.11
N GLY A 9 4.62 -8.55 19.59
CA GLY A 9 4.28 -8.58 18.17
C GLY A 9 5.38 -8.00 17.28
N MET A 10 5.96 -6.86 17.69
CA MET A 10 7.05 -6.21 16.96
C MET A 10 8.32 -7.07 16.89
N TRP A 11 8.67 -7.73 18.00
CA TRP A 11 9.84 -8.63 18.06
C TRP A 11 9.71 -9.81 17.12
N HIS A 12 8.50 -10.38 16.98
CA HIS A 12 8.25 -11.46 16.04
C HIS A 12 8.43 -11.03 14.58
N VAL A 13 7.92 -9.85 14.21
CA VAL A 13 8.10 -9.29 12.86
C VAL A 13 9.59 -9.04 12.57
N MET A 14 10.35 -8.54 13.55
CA MET A 14 11.79 -8.30 13.38
C MET A 14 12.61 -9.59 13.21
N GLN A 15 12.16 -10.72 13.75
CA GLN A 15 12.84 -12.02 13.65
C GLN A 15 12.52 -12.81 12.38
N GLN A 16 11.57 -12.37 11.56
CA GLN A 16 11.20 -13.09 10.34
C GLN A 16 12.23 -12.95 9.22
N CYS A 17 12.34 -14.00 8.40
CA CYS A 17 13.11 -14.00 7.16
C CYS A 17 12.59 -12.88 6.22
N GLY A 18 13.46 -12.33 5.37
CA GLY A 18 13.18 -11.13 4.57
C GLY A 18 11.91 -11.23 3.72
N ASP A 19 11.60 -12.40 3.15
CA ASP A 19 10.42 -12.58 2.31
C ASP A 19 9.10 -12.62 3.11
N GLU A 20 9.12 -13.23 4.30
CA GLU A 20 7.92 -13.34 5.14
C GLU A 20 7.58 -12.00 5.79
N ARG A 21 8.61 -11.25 6.15
CA ARG A 21 8.48 -9.87 6.63
C ARG A 21 7.83 -8.96 5.58
N LYS A 22 8.27 -9.05 4.32
CA LYS A 22 7.66 -8.30 3.21
C LYS A 22 6.18 -8.64 3.04
N LYS A 23 5.81 -9.92 3.17
CA LYS A 23 4.41 -10.34 3.13
C LYS A 23 3.60 -9.71 4.27
N LEU A 24 4.12 -9.72 5.50
CA LEU A 24 3.44 -9.10 6.63
C LEU A 24 3.30 -7.58 6.51
N LEU A 25 4.28 -6.92 5.87
CA LEU A 25 4.31 -5.47 5.69
C LEU A 25 3.68 -5.02 4.36
N THR A 26 2.94 -5.90 3.70
CA THR A 26 2.18 -5.57 2.50
C THR A 26 0.74 -5.24 2.88
N PHE A 27 0.34 -3.98 2.66
CA PHE A 27 -1.01 -3.50 2.85
C PHE A 27 -1.82 -3.65 1.56
N VAL A 28 -3.03 -4.16 1.67
CA VAL A 28 -3.95 -4.31 0.53
C VAL A 28 -5.18 -3.45 0.77
N VAL A 29 -5.41 -2.49 -0.13
CA VAL A 29 -6.61 -1.66 -0.18
C VAL A 29 -7.51 -2.20 -1.28
N VAL A 30 -8.74 -2.58 -0.93
CA VAL A 30 -9.71 -3.11 -1.89
C VAL A 30 -10.65 -1.97 -2.33
N GLY A 31 -10.66 -1.69 -3.63
CA GLY A 31 -11.38 -0.61 -4.29
C GLY A 31 -10.44 0.53 -4.72
N GLY A 32 -10.34 0.77 -6.04
CA GLY A 32 -9.63 1.88 -6.67
C GLY A 32 -10.50 3.12 -6.92
N ARG A 33 -11.65 3.20 -6.23
CA ARG A 33 -12.54 4.37 -6.20
C ARG A 33 -11.97 5.45 -5.27
N PRO A 34 -12.52 6.69 -5.27
CA PRO A 34 -11.89 7.85 -4.61
C PRO A 34 -11.47 7.59 -3.17
N THR A 35 -12.33 6.95 -2.39
CA THR A 35 -12.02 6.60 -1.01
C THR A 35 -10.84 5.63 -0.87
N GLY A 36 -10.73 4.62 -1.73
CA GLY A 36 -9.60 3.69 -1.67
C GLY A 36 -8.29 4.32 -2.13
N VAL A 37 -8.37 5.26 -3.08
CA VAL A 37 -7.22 6.07 -3.50
C VAL A 37 -6.75 7.00 -2.39
N GLU A 38 -7.68 7.70 -1.73
CA GLU A 38 -7.39 8.57 -0.58
C GLU A 38 -6.76 7.78 0.56
N VAL A 39 -7.28 6.59 0.89
CA VAL A 39 -6.70 5.72 1.92
C VAL A 39 -5.30 5.25 1.52
N ALA A 40 -5.10 4.87 0.26
CA ALA A 40 -3.77 4.44 -0.21
C ALA A 40 -2.74 5.59 -0.18
N ALA A 41 -3.16 6.80 -0.54
CA ALA A 41 -2.33 8.00 -0.47
C ALA A 41 -1.96 8.36 0.98
N GLU A 42 -2.92 8.38 1.89
CA GLU A 42 -2.67 8.68 3.30
C GLU A 42 -1.77 7.61 3.97
N LEU A 43 -1.96 6.33 3.62
CA LEU A 43 -1.08 5.26 4.09
C LEU A 43 0.35 5.47 3.60
N TYR A 44 0.54 5.85 2.35
CA TYR A 44 1.85 6.15 1.79
C TYR A 44 2.52 7.30 2.56
N ASP A 45 1.80 8.40 2.78
CA ASP A 45 2.29 9.55 3.52
C ASP A 45 2.64 9.18 4.97
N MET A 46 1.82 8.38 5.65
CA MET A 46 2.10 7.87 7.00
C MET A 46 3.38 7.02 7.05
N ILE A 47 3.63 6.19 6.02
CA ILE A 47 4.83 5.35 5.94
C ILE A 47 6.07 6.23 5.75
N GLU A 48 6.04 7.17 4.81
CA GLU A 48 7.18 8.02 4.47
C GLU A 48 7.45 9.09 5.54
N CYS A 49 6.40 9.68 6.11
CA CYS A 49 6.55 10.78 7.07
C CYS A 49 6.77 10.30 8.50
N ASP A 50 6.07 9.27 8.95
CA ASP A 50 6.09 8.86 10.36
C ASP A 50 6.84 7.54 10.56
N LEU A 51 6.51 6.51 9.79
CA LEU A 51 7.12 5.20 9.96
C LEU A 51 8.61 5.21 9.60
N ALA A 52 9.02 6.01 8.62
CA ALA A 52 10.43 6.18 8.25
C ALA A 52 11.28 6.76 9.38
N LYS A 53 10.69 7.64 10.22
CA LYS A 53 11.38 8.22 11.39
C LYS A 53 11.50 7.22 12.54
N LEU A 54 10.47 6.40 12.75
CA LEU A 54 10.41 5.46 13.87
C LEU A 54 11.16 4.15 13.58
N TYR A 55 11.07 3.63 12.36
CA TYR A 55 11.61 2.33 11.98
C TYR A 55 12.27 2.35 10.58
N PRO A 56 13.37 3.09 10.38
CA PRO A 56 14.00 3.25 9.06
C PRO A 56 14.42 1.92 8.41
N ASN A 57 14.70 0.89 9.22
CA ASN A 57 15.14 -0.41 8.73
C ASN A 57 14.02 -1.28 8.13
N ILE A 58 12.75 -1.03 8.47
CA ILE A 58 11.61 -1.85 7.99
C ILE A 58 10.85 -1.18 6.85
N VAL A 59 10.93 0.15 6.71
CA VAL A 59 10.16 0.91 5.71
C VAL A 59 10.42 0.44 4.28
N LYS A 60 11.66 0.03 3.98
CA LYS A 60 12.04 -0.56 2.68
C LYS A 60 11.30 -1.86 2.32
N ASP A 61 10.73 -2.55 3.31
CA ASP A 61 10.03 -3.81 3.13
C ASP A 61 8.50 -3.61 3.08
N VAL A 62 8.02 -2.38 3.28
CA VAL A 62 6.59 -2.03 3.24
C VAL A 62 6.13 -1.84 1.79
N SER A 63 4.95 -2.37 1.45
CA SER A 63 4.33 -2.11 0.15
C SER A 63 2.83 -1.92 0.28
N ILE A 64 2.23 -1.11 -0.60
CA ILE A 64 0.79 -0.87 -0.66
C ILE A 64 0.29 -1.37 -2.02
N GLN A 65 -0.77 -2.17 -1.99
CA GLN A 65 -1.46 -2.66 -3.19
C GLN A 65 -2.90 -2.19 -3.19
N VAL A 66 -3.31 -1.49 -4.25
CA VAL A 66 -4.70 -1.10 -4.49
C VAL A 66 -5.29 -2.09 -5.49
N VAL A 67 -6.31 -2.83 -5.07
CA VAL A 67 -6.95 -3.88 -5.87
C VAL A 67 -8.33 -3.41 -6.30
N GLU A 68 -8.60 -3.36 -7.60
CA GLU A 68 -9.93 -3.04 -8.14
C GLU A 68 -10.55 -4.28 -8.80
N LEU A 69 -11.85 -4.51 -8.54
CA LEU A 69 -12.59 -5.68 -9.04
C LEU A 69 -13.15 -5.46 -10.45
N MET A 70 -13.32 -4.21 -10.87
CA MET A 70 -13.87 -3.92 -12.20
C MET A 70 -12.91 -4.35 -13.30
N ASP A 71 -13.37 -5.30 -14.12
CA ASP A 71 -12.65 -5.90 -15.25
C ASP A 71 -12.70 -5.02 -16.51
N HIS A 72 -12.36 -3.73 -16.36
CA HIS A 72 -12.11 -2.90 -17.52
C HIS A 72 -10.63 -3.01 -17.87
N VAL A 73 -10.39 -3.64 -19.02
CA VAL A 73 -9.14 -3.99 -19.72
C VAL A 73 -8.12 -2.82 -19.89
N LEU A 74 -8.32 -1.68 -19.24
CA LEU A 74 -7.40 -0.54 -19.24
C LEU A 74 -6.84 -0.37 -17.82
N MET A 75 -5.54 -0.69 -17.67
CA MET A 75 -4.78 -0.72 -16.42
C MET A 75 -4.65 0.63 -15.67
N ASP A 76 -5.29 1.71 -16.14
CA ASP A 76 -5.10 3.06 -15.61
C ASP A 76 -6.38 3.70 -15.04
N HIS A 77 -7.52 2.99 -14.98
CA HIS A 77 -8.80 3.54 -14.47
C HIS A 77 -8.98 3.46 -12.94
N VAL A 78 -7.98 3.94 -12.22
CA VAL A 78 -8.18 4.42 -10.85
C VAL A 78 -9.08 5.67 -10.93
N LEU A 79 -10.04 5.85 -10.03
CA LEU A 79 -11.01 6.95 -10.11
C LEU A 79 -11.91 6.93 -11.36
N SER A 80 -12.53 5.79 -11.71
CA SER A 80 -13.42 5.65 -12.91
C SER A 80 -14.60 6.65 -13.01
N MET A 81 -14.91 7.37 -11.93
CA MET A 81 -15.93 8.43 -11.88
C MET A 81 -15.42 9.80 -12.36
N TYR A 82 -14.11 9.94 -12.55
CA TYR A 82 -13.43 11.18 -12.93
C TYR A 82 -12.92 11.11 -14.38
N ASP A 83 -12.50 12.27 -14.89
CA ASP A 83 -11.88 12.37 -16.20
C ASP A 83 -10.59 11.52 -16.28
N MET A 84 -10.32 10.98 -17.46
CA MET A 84 -9.13 10.18 -17.76
C MET A 84 -7.83 10.94 -17.44
N ALA A 85 -7.81 12.27 -17.57
CA ALA A 85 -6.65 13.07 -17.17
C ALA A 85 -6.33 12.94 -15.67
N ILE A 86 -7.36 12.93 -14.81
CA ILE A 86 -7.20 12.79 -13.35
C ILE A 86 -6.79 11.36 -13.02
N SER A 87 -7.46 10.38 -13.63
CA SER A 87 -7.15 8.95 -13.55
C SER A 87 -5.68 8.68 -13.84
N ASN A 88 -5.17 9.22 -14.97
CA ASN A 88 -3.80 9.05 -15.41
C ASN A 88 -2.81 9.74 -14.46
N TYR A 89 -3.12 10.96 -14.02
CA TYR A 89 -2.29 11.68 -13.06
C TYR A 89 -2.12 10.88 -11.75
N THR A 90 -3.21 10.32 -11.20
CA THR A 90 -3.15 9.49 -10.01
C THR A 90 -2.34 8.21 -10.23
N ALA A 91 -2.51 7.55 -11.38
CA ALA A 91 -1.73 6.36 -11.72
C ALA A 91 -0.24 6.66 -11.87
N GLU A 92 0.12 7.80 -12.46
CA GLU A 92 1.50 8.28 -12.56
C GLU A 92 2.10 8.58 -11.19
N GLN A 93 1.35 9.23 -10.29
CA GLN A 93 1.80 9.48 -8.91
C GLN A 93 2.10 8.17 -8.17
N PHE A 94 1.24 7.16 -8.29
CA PHE A 94 1.48 5.85 -7.69
C PHE A 94 2.69 5.12 -8.31
N LYS A 95 2.91 5.26 -9.62
CA LYS A 95 4.12 4.74 -10.29
C LYS A 95 5.39 5.43 -9.77
N CYS A 96 5.35 6.75 -9.56
CA CYS A 96 6.48 7.52 -9.01
C CYS A 96 6.77 7.19 -7.54
N ALA A 97 5.73 6.92 -6.75
CA ALA A 97 5.85 6.56 -5.34
C ALA A 97 6.61 5.22 -5.12
N GLY A 98 6.66 4.34 -6.12
CA GLY A 98 7.42 3.07 -6.12
C GLY A 98 6.88 1.98 -5.19
N SER A 99 6.30 2.36 -4.05
CA SER A 99 5.75 1.48 -3.02
C SER A 99 4.25 1.20 -3.19
N VAL A 100 3.55 1.98 -4.01
CA VAL A 100 2.11 1.82 -4.29
C VAL A 100 1.91 1.18 -5.66
N ARG A 101 1.20 0.06 -5.71
CA ARG A 101 0.86 -0.62 -6.98
C ARG A 101 -0.65 -0.79 -7.12
N VAL A 102 -1.14 -0.53 -8.34
CA VAL A 102 -2.53 -0.82 -8.72
C VAL A 102 -2.56 -2.20 -9.37
N CYS A 103 -3.33 -3.10 -8.79
CA CYS A 103 -3.48 -4.48 -9.22
C CYS A 103 -4.90 -4.70 -9.77
N GLY A 104 -5.01 -5.52 -10.82
CA GLY A 104 -6.31 -6.02 -11.28
C GLY A 104 -6.97 -6.94 -10.25
N PRO A 105 -8.09 -7.61 -10.60
CA PRO A 105 -8.89 -8.41 -9.66
C PRO A 105 -8.13 -9.61 -9.07
N ARG A 106 -6.94 -9.93 -9.60
CA ARG A 106 -6.09 -11.01 -9.12
C ARG A 106 -5.10 -10.49 -8.09
N VAL A 107 -5.37 -10.82 -6.83
CA VAL A 107 -4.40 -10.69 -5.74
C VAL A 107 -3.49 -11.91 -5.77
N SER A 108 -2.19 -11.71 -6.01
CA SER A 108 -1.20 -12.78 -5.89
C SER A 108 -0.85 -13.00 -4.41
N PRO A 109 -0.90 -14.24 -3.89
CA PRO A 109 -0.57 -14.56 -2.50
C PRO A 109 0.93 -14.52 -2.16
#